data_AF-A0A850G6V9-F1
#
_entry.id   AF-A0A850G6V9-F1
#
_cell.length_a   1.000
_cell.length_b   1.000
_cell.length_c   1.000
_cell.angle_alpha   90.00
_cell.angle_beta   90.00
_cell.angle_gamma   90.00
#
_symmetry.space_group_name_H-M   'P 1'
#
loop_
_entity.id
_entity.type
_entity.pdbx_description
1 polymer ?
#
loop_
_entity_poly.entity_id
_entity_poly.type
_entity_poly.pdbx_seq_one_letter_code
_entity_poly.pdbx_strand_id
1 'polypeptide(L)'
;MRIRAPEIMLFLLAACQPAGSAQTDASAASEPAPGDLAAAPAEPDSAADSAADPAARAKDPAAADPGAPAEPAAKNPAPRPSEPAKPSPEQARTLRKTLLSKLDEGRQLTRAGDYAAAIARYREALAVDASDVSVLAELGWAAYKARDLELAHRSTIAALRFAREDRQLGMLLYNLGRIDEDRGQLDAAAERYRQSLARRDNKSVRERLAAVEQSRARVEIAATRRAEFEAAVTTGLPAYARDLPDLAAACARVEAEACEDYSMNPEEPCRCAPELLAAPEADPSWGLIRLETEGVPLQEAYFPVVHTDAGWTVFTSVLDLYNPGAFGIYEEAELQPGTLEALLGEAAGAQLVLRLSKARTDSDMGLNEVEDERTESLLICGRFPEGAACTRPVIHRFRYARTILFEDMEDEAEFNHEGSLGEAHYEATIELGAGALKVRAIDVDAVTVPMVDWMGALILPAKRYGVEALMGRAKASAPSPAQP
;
A
#
# COMPACT_ATOMS: atom_id res chain seq x y z
N MET A 1 -70.84 -33.18 -1.82
CA MET A 1 -70.52 -33.12 -0.36
C MET A 1 -69.96 -31.73 -0.11
N ARG A 2 -70.48 -30.88 0.81
CA ARG A 2 -70.49 -30.98 2.30
C ARG A 2 -69.07 -31.24 2.85
N ILE A 3 -68.48 -30.46 3.79
CA ILE A 3 -68.95 -29.28 4.55
C ILE A 3 -67.75 -28.60 5.28
N ARG A 4 -67.80 -27.27 5.51
CA ARG A 4 -67.13 -26.42 6.56
C ARG A 4 -65.59 -26.33 6.73
N ALA A 5 -65.14 -25.08 6.92
CA ALA A 5 -64.14 -24.60 7.89
C ALA A 5 -64.89 -23.89 9.06
N PRO A 6 -64.29 -23.07 9.97
CA PRO A 6 -62.89 -22.91 10.42
C PRO A 6 -62.76 -22.93 11.98
N GLU A 7 -61.55 -22.70 12.52
CA GLU A 7 -61.23 -22.18 13.88
C GLU A 7 -59.70 -21.85 13.88
N ILE A 8 -59.10 -20.80 14.46
CA ILE A 8 -59.47 -19.68 15.35
C ILE A 8 -59.60 -20.00 16.86
N MET A 9 -58.57 -19.66 17.65
CA MET A 9 -58.68 -19.31 19.07
C MET A 9 -57.56 -18.34 19.52
N LEU A 10 -57.94 -17.30 20.28
CA LEU A 10 -57.11 -16.28 20.94
C LEU A 10 -57.27 -16.42 22.47
N PHE A 11 -56.68 -15.51 23.28
CA PHE A 11 -56.75 -15.34 24.76
C PHE A 11 -55.65 -16.10 25.56
N LEU A 12 -55.05 -15.55 26.64
CA LEU A 12 -54.87 -14.15 27.10
C LEU A 12 -53.78 -14.07 28.21
N LEU A 13 -53.21 -12.88 28.42
CA LEU A 13 -52.57 -12.30 29.63
C LEU A 13 -52.44 -13.15 30.93
N ALA A 14 -51.23 -13.11 31.53
CA ALA A 14 -51.03 -12.74 32.95
C ALA A 14 -49.54 -12.40 33.23
N ALA A 15 -49.29 -11.46 34.14
CA ALA A 15 -47.95 -11.02 34.57
C ALA A 15 -47.71 -11.35 36.04
N CYS A 16 -46.43 -11.57 36.45
CA CYS A 16 -45.89 -11.16 37.76
C CYS A 16 -44.37 -11.40 37.89
N GLN A 17 -43.63 -10.32 38.16
CA GLN A 17 -42.47 -10.28 39.08
C GLN A 17 -43.01 -10.29 40.55
N PRO A 18 -42.23 -10.36 41.67
CA PRO A 18 -40.82 -9.90 41.83
C PRO A 18 -39.91 -10.65 42.86
N ALA A 19 -38.72 -10.05 43.07
CA ALA A 19 -37.84 -10.08 44.26
C ALA A 19 -37.09 -11.39 44.64
N GLY A 20 -35.83 -11.33 45.12
CA GLY A 20 -34.92 -10.18 45.24
C GLY A 20 -33.68 -10.41 46.15
N SER A 21 -32.82 -9.40 46.26
CA SER A 21 -31.68 -9.22 47.23
C SER A 21 -30.48 -10.20 47.11
N ALA A 22 -29.22 -9.84 47.44
CA ALA A 22 -28.62 -8.62 48.03
C ALA A 22 -27.17 -8.40 47.47
N GLN A 23 -26.64 -7.18 47.31
CA GLN A 23 -25.69 -6.45 48.22
C GLN A 23 -24.38 -7.21 48.59
N THR A 24 -23.18 -6.64 48.68
CA THR A 24 -22.54 -5.33 48.33
C THR A 24 -21.07 -5.63 47.91
N ASP A 25 -20.23 -4.75 47.34
CA ASP A 25 -19.52 -3.61 47.97
C ASP A 25 -18.83 -2.72 46.92
N ALA A 26 -18.53 -1.48 47.30
CA ALA A 26 -17.84 -0.49 46.48
C ALA A 26 -16.37 -0.30 46.91
N SER A 27 -15.49 -0.02 45.95
CA SER A 27 -14.18 0.62 46.19
C SER A 27 -13.74 1.37 44.93
N ALA A 28 -13.13 2.54 45.11
CA ALA A 28 -12.85 3.50 44.04
C ALA A 28 -11.34 3.68 43.77
N ALA A 29 -10.98 3.92 42.50
CA ALA A 29 -9.76 4.59 42.03
C ALA A 29 -9.93 4.82 40.50
N SER A 30 -10.36 5.99 40.04
CA SER A 30 -9.56 7.20 39.77
C SER A 30 -8.64 7.08 38.54
N GLU A 31 -9.10 7.63 37.41
CA GLU A 31 -8.31 7.89 36.21
C GLU A 31 -7.27 9.01 36.45
N PRO A 32 -6.12 9.03 35.74
CA PRO A 32 -5.27 10.20 35.61
C PRO A 32 -5.57 10.98 34.31
N ALA A 33 -5.94 12.25 34.45
CA ALA A 33 -5.99 13.21 33.35
C ALA A 33 -4.56 13.68 32.96
N PRO A 34 -4.34 14.16 31.71
CA PRO A 34 -3.02 14.58 31.24
C PRO A 34 -2.59 15.94 31.84
N GLY A 35 -1.28 16.14 32.01
CA GLY A 35 -0.68 17.39 32.47
C GLY A 35 0.03 18.14 31.35
N ASP A 36 -0.22 19.45 31.25
CA ASP A 36 0.29 20.35 30.22
C ASP A 36 1.82 20.50 30.19
N LEU A 37 2.39 20.62 28.98
CA LEU A 37 3.51 21.52 28.73
C LEU A 37 3.28 22.25 27.39
N ALA A 38 3.35 23.58 27.43
CA ALA A 38 2.93 24.46 26.35
C ALA A 38 4.10 25.07 25.57
N ALA A 39 3.78 25.42 24.31
CA ALA A 39 4.36 26.47 23.48
C ALA A 39 5.79 26.31 22.90
N ALA A 40 5.84 26.58 21.59
CA ALA A 40 7.00 26.64 20.69
C ALA A 40 7.60 28.08 20.68
N PRO A 41 8.32 28.62 19.65
CA PRO A 41 8.74 28.06 18.35
C PRO A 41 10.19 28.39 17.90
N ALA A 42 10.62 27.86 16.75
CA ALA A 42 11.08 28.63 15.57
C ALA A 42 11.72 27.72 14.49
N GLU A 43 11.31 27.90 13.24
CA GLU A 43 12.03 27.44 12.03
C GLU A 43 13.21 28.39 11.73
N PRO A 44 14.07 28.11 10.72
CA PRO A 44 13.72 28.61 9.37
C PRO A 44 14.17 27.74 8.17
N ASP A 45 13.38 27.81 7.09
CA ASP A 45 13.83 27.56 5.73
C ASP A 45 14.65 28.74 5.16
N SER A 46 15.64 28.46 4.31
CA SER A 46 15.87 29.14 3.01
C SER A 46 17.19 28.70 2.35
N ALA A 47 17.30 28.88 1.04
CA ALA A 47 18.28 28.17 0.18
C ALA A 47 19.24 29.08 -0.61
N ALA A 48 20.25 28.42 -1.20
CA ALA A 48 20.96 28.72 -2.46
C ALA A 48 22.18 29.68 -2.49
N ASP A 49 23.22 29.17 -3.17
CA ASP A 49 24.29 29.81 -3.98
C ASP A 49 25.14 30.97 -3.43
N SER A 50 26.48 30.89 -3.46
CA SER A 50 27.30 30.67 -4.66
C SER A 50 28.80 30.48 -4.34
N ALA A 51 29.61 30.07 -5.32
CA ALA A 51 31.02 29.70 -5.16
C ALA A 51 32.03 30.79 -5.57
N ALA A 52 33.23 30.82 -4.94
CA ALA A 52 34.57 30.91 -5.58
C ALA A 52 35.71 31.25 -4.59
N ASP A 53 36.86 30.59 -4.78
CA ASP A 53 38.20 30.83 -4.18
C ASP A 53 39.08 31.60 -5.23
N PRO A 54 40.39 31.93 -5.08
CA PRO A 54 41.27 32.01 -3.89
C PRO A 54 42.28 33.21 -3.83
N ALA A 55 43.04 33.26 -2.72
CA ALA A 55 44.49 33.59 -2.60
C ALA A 55 45.10 35.03 -2.62
N ALA A 56 45.95 35.27 -1.59
CA ALA A 56 47.35 35.80 -1.61
C ALA A 56 47.71 37.24 -1.09
N ARG A 57 48.48 37.25 0.04
CA ARG A 57 49.73 38.04 0.36
C ARG A 57 49.79 39.57 0.07
N ALA A 58 50.24 40.52 0.91
CA ALA A 58 51.21 40.53 2.03
C ALA A 58 51.33 41.93 2.73
N LYS A 59 51.57 41.93 4.05
CA LYS A 59 52.41 42.82 4.91
C LYS A 59 52.41 44.38 4.79
N ASP A 60 51.89 45.02 5.85
CA ASP A 60 52.56 45.95 6.82
C ASP A 60 53.27 47.25 6.34
N PRO A 61 53.24 48.39 7.10
CA PRO A 61 53.41 48.39 8.57
C PRO A 61 52.67 49.44 9.46
N ALA A 62 52.48 49.03 10.72
CA ALA A 62 52.58 49.75 12.00
C ALA A 62 52.30 51.27 12.15
N ALA A 63 51.35 51.59 13.04
CA ALA A 63 51.39 52.75 13.95
C ALA A 63 50.82 52.33 15.33
N ALA A 64 51.25 52.97 16.42
CA ALA A 64 51.10 52.46 17.79
C ALA A 64 49.86 52.97 18.57
N ASP A 65 49.49 52.18 19.58
CA ASP A 65 48.42 52.32 20.60
C ASP A 65 48.62 53.57 21.51
N PRO A 66 47.55 54.14 22.13
CA PRO A 66 47.13 53.65 23.46
C PRO A 66 45.61 53.69 23.74
N GLY A 67 45.01 52.58 24.18
CA GLY A 67 43.63 52.64 24.73
C GLY A 67 42.94 51.33 25.12
N ALA A 68 43.51 50.52 26.03
CA ALA A 68 42.88 49.27 26.48
C ALA A 68 41.86 49.43 27.64
N PRO A 69 40.65 48.85 27.50
CA PRO A 69 39.90 48.25 28.61
C PRO A 69 40.04 46.71 28.61
N ALA A 70 39.87 46.09 29.79
CA ALA A 70 40.22 44.69 30.01
C ALA A 70 39.36 43.66 29.26
N GLU A 71 40.02 42.63 28.74
CA GLU A 71 39.44 41.45 28.10
C GLU A 71 38.83 40.48 29.14
N PRO A 72 37.65 39.87 28.90
CA PRO A 72 37.05 38.93 29.84
C PRO A 72 37.84 37.61 29.86
N ALA A 73 38.23 37.17 31.07
CA ALA A 73 39.07 35.98 31.25
C ALA A 73 38.47 34.73 30.60
N ALA A 74 39.16 34.23 29.56
CA ALA A 74 38.85 32.97 28.92
C ALA A 74 38.98 31.81 29.94
N LYS A 75 37.85 31.14 30.22
CA LYS A 75 37.87 29.89 30.98
C LYS A 75 38.57 28.83 30.12
N ASN A 76 39.67 28.25 30.63
CA ASN A 76 40.36 27.16 29.95
C ASN A 76 39.35 26.05 29.55
N PRO A 77 39.36 25.58 28.29
CA PRO A 77 38.61 24.39 27.94
C PRO A 77 39.12 23.21 28.78
N ALA A 78 38.20 22.37 29.26
CA ALA A 78 38.55 21.22 30.09
C ALA A 78 39.58 20.32 29.37
N PRO A 79 40.56 19.75 30.09
CA PRO A 79 41.56 18.89 29.48
C PRO A 79 40.89 17.70 28.79
N ARG A 80 41.29 17.41 27.55
CA ARG A 80 40.84 16.20 26.85
C ARG A 80 41.21 14.98 27.69
N PRO A 81 40.34 13.96 27.82
CA PRO A 81 40.69 12.73 28.52
C PRO A 81 41.99 12.14 27.97
N SER A 82 42.96 11.87 28.86
CA SER A 82 44.19 11.18 28.49
C SER A 82 43.85 9.77 28.01
N GLU A 83 44.52 9.31 26.94
CA GLU A 83 44.36 7.95 26.40
C GLU A 83 44.54 6.91 27.53
N PRO A 84 43.61 5.94 27.70
CA PRO A 84 43.72 4.93 28.75
C PRO A 84 45.03 4.13 28.64
N ALA A 85 45.70 3.92 29.77
CA ALA A 85 46.90 3.09 29.80
C ALA A 85 46.60 1.67 29.32
N LYS A 86 47.40 1.16 28.37
CA LYS A 86 47.22 -0.19 27.81
C LYS A 86 47.36 -1.24 28.93
N PRO A 87 46.42 -2.21 29.05
CA PRO A 87 46.45 -3.18 30.14
C PRO A 87 47.66 -4.10 30.03
N SER A 88 48.16 -4.58 31.18
CA SER A 88 49.19 -5.61 31.22
C SER A 88 48.68 -6.93 30.60
N PRO A 89 49.57 -7.84 30.14
CA PRO A 89 49.15 -9.13 29.58
C PRO A 89 48.27 -9.97 30.53
N GLU A 90 48.47 -9.85 31.84
CA GLU A 90 47.67 -10.53 32.87
C GLU A 90 46.30 -9.88 33.08
N GLN A 91 46.26 -8.54 33.10
CA GLN A 91 45.02 -7.77 33.12
C GLN A 91 44.18 -8.06 31.88
N ALA A 92 44.78 -8.05 30.69
CA ALA A 92 44.11 -8.36 29.43
C ALA A 92 43.53 -9.78 29.40
N ARG A 93 44.26 -10.79 29.92
CA ARG A 93 43.73 -12.16 30.08
C ARG A 93 42.54 -12.21 31.04
N THR A 94 42.60 -11.47 32.14
CA THR A 94 41.53 -11.40 33.14
C THR A 94 40.28 -10.74 32.58
N LEU A 95 40.44 -9.57 31.94
CA LEU A 95 39.36 -8.85 31.25
C LEU A 95 38.70 -9.73 30.18
N ARG A 96 39.49 -10.39 29.32
CA ARG A 96 38.97 -11.33 28.31
C ARG A 96 38.17 -12.47 28.95
N LYS A 97 38.63 -13.04 30.07
CA LYS A 97 37.88 -14.09 30.79
C LYS A 97 36.54 -13.57 31.32
N THR A 98 36.52 -12.36 31.89
CA THR A 98 35.28 -11.70 32.36
C THR A 98 34.31 -11.46 31.21
N LEU A 99 34.77 -10.91 30.08
CA LEU A 99 33.95 -10.67 28.90
C LEU A 99 33.32 -11.96 28.40
N LEU A 100 34.10 -13.04 28.26
CA LEU A 100 33.59 -14.33 27.79
C LEU A 100 32.56 -14.95 28.75
N SER A 101 32.78 -14.87 30.07
CA SER A 101 31.79 -15.29 31.07
C SER A 101 30.46 -14.57 30.88
N LYS A 102 30.51 -13.24 30.72
CA LYS A 102 29.32 -12.40 30.58
C LYS A 102 28.59 -12.59 29.24
N LEU A 103 29.34 -12.80 28.17
CA LEU A 103 28.81 -13.20 26.86
C LEU A 103 28.08 -14.55 26.95
N ASP A 104 28.67 -15.56 27.61
CA ASP A 104 28.06 -16.89 27.70
C ASP A 104 26.89 -16.94 28.70
N GLU A 105 26.93 -16.17 29.80
CA GLU A 105 25.77 -15.91 30.68
C GLU A 105 24.61 -15.29 29.86
N GLY A 106 24.87 -14.25 29.07
CA GLY A 106 23.87 -13.61 28.21
C GLY A 106 23.27 -14.55 27.17
N ARG A 107 24.11 -15.41 26.55
CA ARG A 107 23.66 -16.44 25.59
C ARG A 107 22.74 -17.49 26.23
N GLN A 108 23.04 -17.91 27.46
CA GLN A 108 22.18 -18.85 28.19
C GLN A 108 20.81 -18.24 28.46
N LEU A 109 20.77 -16.98 28.91
CA LEU A 109 19.53 -16.23 29.16
C LEU A 109 18.74 -15.99 27.86
N THR A 110 19.42 -15.65 26.75
CA THR A 110 18.80 -15.49 25.43
C THR A 110 18.14 -16.80 24.94
N ARG A 111 18.79 -17.95 25.16
CA ARG A 111 18.22 -19.28 24.85
C ARG A 111 17.05 -19.65 25.77
N ALA A 112 17.05 -19.17 27.00
CA ALA A 112 15.95 -19.35 27.96
C ALA A 112 14.78 -18.38 27.73
N GLY A 113 14.91 -17.41 26.82
CA GLY A 113 13.89 -16.38 26.55
C GLY A 113 13.90 -15.20 27.52
N ASP A 114 14.81 -15.15 28.50
CA ASP A 114 14.99 -14.01 29.40
C ASP A 114 15.86 -12.95 28.73
N TYR A 115 15.26 -12.26 27.75
CA TYR A 115 15.96 -11.24 26.97
C TYR A 115 16.35 -10.02 27.82
N ALA A 116 15.58 -9.69 28.86
CA ALA A 116 15.88 -8.56 29.75
C ALA A 116 17.17 -8.82 30.56
N ALA A 117 17.31 -9.99 31.18
CA ALA A 117 18.53 -10.37 31.87
C ALA A 117 19.71 -10.59 30.90
N ALA A 118 19.45 -11.14 29.70
CA ALA A 118 20.47 -11.29 28.67
C ALA A 118 21.07 -9.93 28.26
N ILE A 119 20.22 -8.94 27.97
CA ILE A 119 20.62 -7.57 27.64
C ILE A 119 21.46 -6.95 28.76
N ALA A 120 21.14 -7.20 30.04
CA ALA A 120 21.95 -6.75 31.16
C ALA A 120 23.35 -7.39 31.17
N ARG A 121 23.45 -8.72 30.97
CA ARG A 121 24.74 -9.43 30.87
C ARG A 121 25.58 -8.97 29.68
N TYR A 122 24.98 -8.70 28.52
CA TYR A 122 25.72 -8.16 27.38
C TYR A 122 26.20 -6.72 27.64
N ARG A 123 25.43 -5.88 28.34
CA ARG A 123 25.92 -4.55 28.78
C ARG A 123 27.09 -4.65 29.77
N GLU A 124 27.06 -5.63 30.69
CA GLU A 124 28.21 -5.93 31.57
C GLU A 124 29.45 -6.38 30.76
N ALA A 125 29.28 -7.13 29.68
CA ALA A 125 30.37 -7.50 28.77
C ALA A 125 30.91 -6.30 27.96
N LEU A 126 30.04 -5.41 27.46
CA LEU A 126 30.45 -4.19 26.74
C LEU A 126 31.15 -3.16 27.64
N ALA A 127 30.97 -3.23 28.96
CA ALA A 127 31.77 -2.44 29.91
C ALA A 127 33.24 -2.91 29.98
N VAL A 128 33.55 -4.11 29.47
CA VAL A 128 34.92 -4.63 29.35
C VAL A 128 35.52 -4.30 27.98
N ASP A 129 34.76 -4.49 26.90
CA ASP A 129 35.11 -4.05 25.54
C ASP A 129 33.85 -3.55 24.81
N ALA A 130 33.75 -2.23 24.65
CA ALA A 130 32.61 -1.58 24.00
C ALA A 130 32.55 -1.80 22.47
N SER A 131 33.58 -2.44 21.89
CA SER A 131 33.72 -2.72 20.47
C SER A 131 33.66 -4.22 20.11
N ASP A 132 33.46 -5.11 21.08
CA ASP A 132 33.37 -6.55 20.81
C ASP A 132 32.16 -6.86 19.91
N VAL A 133 32.49 -7.28 18.68
CA VAL A 133 31.52 -7.58 17.61
C VAL A 133 30.52 -8.66 18.04
N SER A 134 30.96 -9.68 18.79
CA SER A 134 30.10 -10.78 19.21
C SER A 134 29.10 -10.31 20.26
N VAL A 135 29.56 -9.56 21.27
CA VAL A 135 28.68 -9.02 22.30
C VAL A 135 27.67 -8.02 21.72
N LEU A 136 28.11 -7.13 20.81
CA LEU A 136 27.23 -6.18 20.13
C LEU A 136 26.17 -6.89 19.25
N ALA A 137 26.56 -7.97 18.54
CA ALA A 137 25.65 -8.77 17.72
C ALA A 137 24.58 -9.49 18.57
N GLU A 138 24.99 -10.11 19.68
CA GLU A 138 24.11 -10.88 20.56
C GLU A 138 23.18 -9.95 21.36
N LEU A 139 23.66 -8.76 21.76
CA LEU A 139 22.82 -7.69 22.30
C LEU A 139 21.76 -7.24 21.29
N GLY A 140 22.14 -7.05 20.03
CA GLY A 140 21.21 -6.70 18.96
C GLY A 140 20.12 -7.75 18.77
N TRP A 141 20.50 -9.03 18.75
CA TRP A 141 19.56 -10.15 18.60
C TRP A 141 18.63 -10.34 19.80
N ALA A 142 19.13 -10.22 21.03
CA ALA A 142 18.30 -10.29 22.23
C ALA A 142 17.32 -9.11 22.32
N ALA A 143 17.74 -7.91 21.93
CA ALA A 143 16.85 -6.75 21.84
C ALA A 143 15.76 -6.92 20.77
N TYR A 144 16.12 -7.46 19.60
CA TYR A 144 15.17 -7.80 18.54
C TYR A 144 14.11 -8.79 19.05
N LYS A 145 14.55 -9.85 19.74
CA LYS A 145 13.65 -10.83 20.38
C LYS A 145 12.79 -10.23 21.50
N ALA A 146 13.27 -9.19 22.18
CA ALA A 146 12.52 -8.42 23.17
C ALA A 146 11.56 -7.36 22.56
N ARG A 147 11.49 -7.24 21.23
CA ARG A 147 10.79 -6.18 20.48
C ARG A 147 11.33 -4.75 20.71
N ASP A 148 12.50 -4.58 21.34
CA ASP A 148 13.21 -3.30 21.39
C ASP A 148 13.99 -3.10 20.09
N LEU A 149 13.26 -2.73 19.03
CA LEU A 149 13.80 -2.58 17.67
C LEU A 149 14.85 -1.47 17.59
N GLU A 150 14.76 -0.42 18.42
CA GLU A 150 15.76 0.66 18.48
C GLU A 150 17.09 0.20 19.09
N LEU A 151 17.05 -0.54 20.20
CA LEU A 151 18.26 -1.16 20.75
C LEU A 151 18.82 -2.23 19.81
N ALA A 152 17.96 -3.00 19.14
CA ALA A 152 18.37 -4.00 18.17
C ALA A 152 19.14 -3.35 17.01
N HIS A 153 18.56 -2.32 16.41
CA HIS A 153 19.13 -1.57 15.29
C HIS A 153 20.48 -0.95 15.66
N ARG A 154 20.53 -0.14 16.74
CA ARG A 154 21.76 0.58 17.11
C ARG A 154 22.91 -0.36 17.52
N SER A 155 22.60 -1.50 18.14
CA SER A 155 23.61 -2.50 18.53
C SER A 155 24.14 -3.27 17.33
N THR A 156 23.27 -3.63 16.39
CA THR A 156 23.65 -4.34 15.15
C THR A 156 24.49 -3.44 14.24
N ILE A 157 24.10 -2.17 14.06
CA ILE A 157 24.91 -1.15 13.38
C ILE A 157 26.25 -0.93 14.08
N ALA A 158 26.29 -0.97 15.42
CA ALA A 158 27.54 -0.84 16.17
C ALA A 158 28.50 -2.01 15.92
N ALA A 159 28.00 -3.26 15.92
CA ALA A 159 28.78 -4.44 15.59
C ALA A 159 29.36 -4.35 14.16
N LEU A 160 28.54 -3.88 13.20
CA LEU A 160 28.92 -3.80 11.78
C LEU A 160 30.13 -2.88 11.53
N ARG A 161 30.31 -1.82 12.34
CA ARG A 161 31.48 -0.93 12.27
C ARG A 161 32.81 -1.65 12.58
N PHE A 162 32.78 -2.68 13.42
CA PHE A 162 33.97 -3.39 13.89
C PHE A 162 34.15 -4.78 13.27
N ALA A 163 33.08 -5.37 12.71
CA ALA A 163 33.13 -6.64 11.98
C ALA A 163 34.07 -6.57 10.75
N ARG A 164 34.85 -7.63 10.53
CA ARG A 164 35.80 -7.72 9.39
C ARG A 164 35.69 -9.02 8.59
N GLU A 165 35.16 -10.08 9.19
CA GLU A 165 34.95 -11.37 8.52
C GLU A 165 33.60 -11.39 7.81
N ASP A 166 33.54 -11.90 6.58
CA ASP A 166 32.28 -11.96 5.81
C ASP A 166 31.19 -12.78 6.52
N ARG A 167 31.57 -13.81 7.29
CA ARG A 167 30.64 -14.55 8.17
C ARG A 167 29.94 -13.63 9.19
N GLN A 168 30.69 -12.71 9.81
CA GLN A 168 30.14 -11.75 10.78
C GLN A 168 29.31 -10.69 10.06
N LEU A 169 29.82 -10.14 8.96
CA LEU A 169 29.14 -9.12 8.16
C LEU A 169 27.78 -9.63 7.66
N GLY A 170 27.74 -10.82 7.05
CA GLY A 170 26.49 -11.43 6.56
C GLY A 170 25.48 -11.67 7.69
N MET A 171 25.90 -12.23 8.83
CA MET A 171 25.02 -12.42 9.99
C MET A 171 24.43 -11.11 10.52
N LEU A 172 25.24 -10.04 10.58
CA LEU A 172 24.80 -8.72 11.05
C LEU A 172 23.85 -8.05 10.05
N LEU A 173 24.11 -8.20 8.76
CA LEU A 173 23.24 -7.70 7.69
C LEU A 173 21.90 -8.44 7.68
N TYR A 174 21.88 -9.76 7.86
CA TYR A 174 20.65 -10.53 8.07
C TYR A 174 19.86 -10.04 9.31
N ASN A 175 20.52 -9.87 10.46
CA ASN A 175 19.87 -9.36 11.66
C ASN A 175 19.27 -7.96 11.44
N LEU A 176 19.95 -7.11 10.67
CA LEU A 176 19.47 -5.78 10.31
C LEU A 176 18.26 -5.86 9.37
N GLY A 177 18.30 -6.73 8.36
CA GLY A 177 17.13 -6.98 7.50
C GLY A 177 15.92 -7.49 8.27
N ARG A 178 16.10 -8.35 9.29
CA ARG A 178 15.02 -8.77 10.21
C ARG A 178 14.41 -7.62 11.02
N ILE A 179 15.23 -6.65 11.40
CA ILE A 179 14.79 -5.47 12.16
C ILE A 179 14.02 -4.51 11.24
N ASP A 180 14.51 -4.33 10.00
CA ASP A 180 13.90 -3.45 9.01
C ASP A 180 12.57 -4.07 8.47
N GLU A 181 12.50 -5.40 8.29
CA GLU A 181 11.28 -6.18 7.97
C GLU A 181 10.20 -5.96 9.06
N ASP A 182 10.57 -6.09 10.33
CA ASP A 182 9.67 -5.90 11.47
C ASP A 182 9.34 -4.41 11.77
N ARG A 183 9.94 -3.47 11.04
CA ARG A 183 9.58 -2.04 10.99
C ARG A 183 8.74 -1.68 9.76
N GLY A 184 8.46 -2.64 8.88
CA GLY A 184 7.80 -2.39 7.58
C GLY A 184 8.67 -1.65 6.56
N GLN A 185 9.98 -1.56 6.78
CA GLN A 185 10.95 -0.91 5.89
C GLN A 185 11.40 -1.92 4.81
N LEU A 186 10.46 -2.39 3.99
CA LEU A 186 10.67 -3.53 3.09
C LEU A 186 11.82 -3.33 2.09
N ASP A 187 12.00 -2.13 1.53
CA ASP A 187 13.13 -1.82 0.64
C ASP A 187 14.48 -1.95 1.33
N ALA A 188 14.57 -1.46 2.57
CA ALA A 188 15.78 -1.58 3.39
C ALA A 188 16.03 -3.04 3.75
N ALA A 189 14.99 -3.78 4.17
CA ALA A 189 15.09 -5.20 4.49
C ALA A 189 15.60 -6.04 3.32
N ALA A 190 15.04 -5.84 2.12
CA ALA A 190 15.48 -6.52 0.90
C ALA A 190 16.96 -6.23 0.60
N GLU A 191 17.36 -4.96 0.66
CA GLU A 191 18.75 -4.56 0.43
C GLU A 191 19.71 -5.15 1.49
N ARG A 192 19.30 -5.22 2.76
CA ARG A 192 20.09 -5.90 3.81
C ARG A 192 20.24 -7.39 3.55
N TYR A 193 19.21 -8.07 3.03
CA TYR A 193 19.31 -9.48 2.69
C TYR A 193 20.19 -9.73 1.47
N ARG A 194 20.11 -8.91 0.42
CA ARG A 194 21.05 -8.95 -0.72
C ARG A 194 22.50 -8.73 -0.26
N GLN A 195 22.74 -7.70 0.55
CA GLN A 195 24.05 -7.44 1.16
C GLN A 195 24.54 -8.63 2.02
N SER A 196 23.65 -9.31 2.74
CA SER A 196 23.99 -10.51 3.51
C SER A 196 24.40 -11.68 2.62
N LEU A 197 23.63 -11.97 1.56
CA LEU A 197 23.90 -13.05 0.61
C LEU A 197 25.22 -12.83 -0.13
N ALA A 198 25.51 -11.59 -0.52
CA ALA A 198 26.78 -11.20 -1.13
C ALA A 198 28.01 -11.43 -0.22
N ARG A 199 27.81 -11.57 1.11
CA ARG A 199 28.88 -11.94 2.06
C ARG A 199 28.96 -13.44 2.26
N ARG A 200 27.81 -14.12 2.33
CA ARG A 200 27.73 -15.57 2.55
C ARG A 200 26.39 -16.09 2.11
N ASP A 201 26.40 -17.08 1.22
CA ASP A 201 25.17 -17.76 0.83
C ASP A 201 24.47 -18.42 2.03
N ASN A 202 23.14 -18.31 2.05
CA ASN A 202 22.31 -18.90 3.08
C ASN A 202 20.84 -19.04 2.65
N LYS A 203 20.34 -20.30 2.65
CA LYS A 203 18.94 -20.62 2.32
C LYS A 203 17.93 -19.74 3.07
N SER A 204 18.06 -19.59 4.39
CA SER A 204 17.11 -18.81 5.19
C SER A 204 17.17 -17.30 4.97
N VAL A 205 18.25 -16.79 4.37
CA VAL A 205 18.29 -15.38 3.91
C VAL A 205 17.61 -15.26 2.56
N ARG A 206 17.79 -16.21 1.62
CA ARG A 206 17.04 -16.25 0.35
C ARG A 206 15.53 -16.39 0.58
N GLU A 207 15.12 -17.32 1.44
CA GLU A 207 13.71 -17.52 1.85
C GLU A 207 13.09 -16.22 2.44
N ARG A 208 13.90 -15.41 3.14
CA ARG A 208 13.45 -14.12 3.69
C ARG A 208 13.45 -12.98 2.69
N LEU A 209 14.42 -12.94 1.76
CA LEU A 209 14.41 -12.01 0.65
C LEU A 209 13.17 -12.22 -0.21
N ALA A 210 12.91 -13.45 -0.67
CA ALA A 210 11.73 -13.79 -1.47
C ALA A 210 10.41 -13.39 -0.79
N ALA A 211 10.27 -13.63 0.52
CA ALA A 211 9.09 -13.21 1.28
C ALA A 211 8.92 -11.68 1.39
N VAL A 212 10.03 -10.93 1.50
CA VAL A 212 10.01 -9.46 1.48
C VAL A 212 9.68 -8.92 0.08
N GLU A 213 10.24 -9.50 -0.99
CA GLU A 213 9.93 -9.09 -2.37
C GLU A 213 8.45 -9.33 -2.71
N GLN A 214 7.89 -10.49 -2.35
CA GLN A 214 6.45 -10.73 -2.46
C GLN A 214 5.62 -9.71 -1.68
N SER A 215 6.08 -9.31 -0.49
CA SER A 215 5.41 -8.28 0.31
C SER A 215 5.47 -6.90 -0.36
N ARG A 216 6.60 -6.55 -1.00
CA ARG A 216 6.74 -5.31 -1.80
C ARG A 216 5.79 -5.31 -3.00
N ALA A 217 5.72 -6.41 -3.74
CA ALA A 217 4.83 -6.56 -4.89
C ALA A 217 3.33 -6.47 -4.50
N ARG A 218 2.91 -7.12 -3.41
CA ARG A 218 1.53 -6.97 -2.87
C ARG A 218 1.23 -5.53 -2.49
N VAL A 219 2.18 -4.85 -1.85
CA VAL A 219 2.06 -3.45 -1.45
C VAL A 219 1.89 -2.52 -2.66
N GLU A 220 2.64 -2.75 -3.74
CA GLU A 220 2.54 -1.95 -4.98
C GLU A 220 1.18 -2.12 -5.67
N ILE A 221 0.69 -3.36 -5.78
CA ILE A 221 -0.66 -3.65 -6.30
C ILE A 221 -1.72 -2.96 -5.44
N ALA A 222 -1.62 -3.07 -4.11
CA ALA A 222 -2.57 -2.46 -3.19
C ALA A 222 -2.59 -0.92 -3.32
N ALA A 223 -1.42 -0.29 -3.46
CA ALA A 223 -1.32 1.14 -3.69
C ALA A 223 -1.94 1.56 -5.04
N THR A 224 -1.70 0.79 -6.11
CA THR A 224 -2.27 1.00 -7.45
C THR A 224 -3.79 0.91 -7.43
N ARG A 225 -4.35 -0.20 -6.91
CA ARG A 225 -5.81 -0.40 -6.83
C ARG A 225 -6.49 0.63 -5.92
N ARG A 226 -5.82 1.07 -4.85
CA ARG A 226 -6.29 2.22 -4.04
C ARG A 226 -6.34 3.52 -4.86
N ALA A 227 -5.30 3.84 -5.63
CA ALA A 227 -5.24 5.07 -6.42
C ALA A 227 -6.30 5.10 -7.52
N GLU A 228 -6.52 3.99 -8.22
CA GLU A 228 -7.61 3.82 -9.19
C GLU A 228 -8.99 4.00 -8.54
N PHE A 229 -9.22 3.36 -7.40
CA PHE A 229 -10.45 3.53 -6.64
C PHE A 229 -10.65 5.00 -6.21
N GLU A 230 -9.61 5.66 -5.71
CA GLU A 230 -9.65 7.07 -5.29
C GLU A 230 -9.96 8.00 -6.47
N ALA A 231 -9.38 7.77 -7.65
CA ALA A 231 -9.72 8.48 -8.88
C ALA A 231 -11.18 8.24 -9.30
N ALA A 232 -11.65 6.99 -9.22
CA ALA A 232 -13.02 6.61 -9.59
C ALA A 232 -14.10 7.17 -8.65
N VAL A 233 -13.75 7.47 -7.40
CA VAL A 233 -14.68 8.07 -6.43
C VAL A 233 -14.55 9.59 -6.24
N THR A 234 -13.65 10.23 -6.98
CA THR A 234 -13.45 11.69 -6.96
C THR A 234 -13.76 12.37 -8.30
N THR A 235 -13.74 11.63 -9.41
CA THR A 235 -13.96 12.17 -10.76
C THR A 235 -14.98 11.37 -11.56
N GLY A 236 -15.81 12.07 -12.33
CA GLY A 236 -16.71 11.46 -13.31
C GLY A 236 -15.94 11.00 -14.56
N LEU A 237 -16.57 10.13 -15.35
CA LEU A 237 -16.02 9.68 -16.62
C LEU A 237 -16.07 10.81 -17.67
N PRO A 238 -14.94 11.14 -18.33
CA PRO A 238 -14.93 12.13 -19.42
C PRO A 238 -15.79 11.69 -20.61
N ALA A 239 -16.33 12.69 -21.32
CA ALA A 239 -17.08 12.49 -22.56
C ALA A 239 -16.25 12.95 -23.77
N TYR A 240 -16.16 12.12 -24.82
CA TYR A 240 -15.57 12.53 -26.10
C TYR A 240 -16.49 13.51 -26.84
N ALA A 241 -17.80 13.26 -26.82
CA ALA A 241 -18.78 14.14 -27.42
C ALA A 241 -20.16 14.03 -26.76
N ARG A 242 -20.98 15.06 -26.99
CA ARG A 242 -22.35 15.24 -26.51
C ARG A 242 -23.23 15.63 -27.70
N ASP A 243 -24.54 15.55 -27.51
CA ASP A 243 -25.57 16.05 -28.43
C ASP A 243 -25.46 15.49 -29.86
N LEU A 244 -24.99 14.24 -29.97
CA LEU A 244 -24.83 13.53 -31.25
C LEU A 244 -26.19 13.01 -31.76
N PRO A 245 -26.45 13.03 -33.08
CA PRO A 245 -27.77 12.70 -33.62
C PRO A 245 -28.14 11.21 -33.51
N ASP A 246 -27.16 10.30 -33.58
CA ASP A 246 -27.37 8.86 -33.59
C ASP A 246 -26.10 8.09 -33.13
N LEU A 247 -26.21 6.77 -33.05
CA LEU A 247 -25.10 5.88 -32.67
C LEU A 247 -24.01 5.78 -33.75
N ALA A 248 -24.30 6.07 -35.02
CA ALA A 248 -23.28 6.08 -36.06
C ALA A 248 -22.36 7.30 -35.91
N ALA A 249 -22.92 8.46 -35.55
CA ALA A 249 -22.15 9.64 -35.16
C ALA A 249 -21.35 9.43 -33.86
N ALA A 250 -21.87 8.65 -32.91
CA ALA A 250 -21.11 8.22 -31.72
C ALA A 250 -19.92 7.34 -32.10
N CYS A 251 -20.13 6.33 -32.96
CA CYS A 251 -19.06 5.48 -33.46
C CYS A 251 -17.99 6.25 -34.23
N ALA A 252 -18.38 7.14 -35.16
CA ALA A 252 -17.44 7.97 -35.91
C ALA A 252 -16.61 8.90 -35.00
N ARG A 253 -17.14 9.29 -33.82
CA ARG A 253 -16.36 10.01 -32.80
C ARG A 253 -15.38 9.07 -32.09
N VAL A 254 -15.79 7.87 -31.69
CA VAL A 254 -14.90 6.90 -31.03
C VAL A 254 -13.74 6.51 -31.96
N GLU A 255 -14.02 6.21 -33.22
CA GLU A 255 -13.00 5.92 -34.24
C GLU A 255 -11.99 7.08 -34.37
N ALA A 256 -12.47 8.33 -34.38
CA ALA A 256 -11.62 9.51 -34.55
C ALA A 256 -10.78 9.89 -33.30
N GLU A 257 -11.23 9.57 -32.09
CA GLU A 257 -10.59 10.00 -30.83
C GLU A 257 -9.83 8.87 -30.11
N ALA A 258 -10.14 7.60 -30.40
CA ALA A 258 -9.60 6.44 -29.67
C ALA A 258 -8.86 5.42 -30.55
N CYS A 259 -8.99 5.46 -31.89
CA CYS A 259 -8.34 4.43 -32.71
C CYS A 259 -6.81 4.44 -32.61
N GLU A 260 -6.18 5.61 -32.51
CA GLU A 260 -4.72 5.71 -32.33
C GLU A 260 -4.24 5.12 -30.99
N ASP A 261 -5.06 5.12 -29.94
CA ASP A 261 -4.72 4.54 -28.63
C ASP A 261 -4.80 2.99 -28.63
N TYR A 262 -5.63 2.41 -29.50
CA TYR A 262 -5.91 0.96 -29.57
C TYR A 262 -5.35 0.29 -30.84
N SER A 263 -4.61 1.02 -31.68
CA SER A 263 -4.00 0.47 -32.89
C SER A 263 -2.48 0.43 -32.78
N MET A 264 -1.91 -0.78 -32.81
CA MET A 264 -0.46 -0.99 -32.74
C MET A 264 0.25 -0.64 -34.06
N ASN A 265 -0.50 -0.41 -35.13
CA ASN A 265 -0.02 -0.02 -36.44
C ASN A 265 -0.91 1.10 -37.00
N PRO A 266 -0.40 2.31 -37.29
CA PRO A 266 -1.20 3.41 -37.85
C PRO A 266 -1.93 3.11 -39.17
N GLU A 267 -1.60 2.01 -39.85
CA GLU A 267 -2.29 1.52 -41.05
C GLU A 267 -3.42 0.50 -40.76
N GLU A 268 -3.54 -0.01 -39.54
CA GLU A 268 -4.58 -0.95 -39.10
C GLU A 268 -5.86 -0.19 -38.73
N PRO A 269 -6.98 -0.39 -39.46
CA PRO A 269 -8.21 0.35 -39.20
C PRO A 269 -8.92 -0.20 -37.96
N CYS A 270 -9.41 0.71 -37.13
CA CYS A 270 -10.41 0.39 -36.13
C CYS A 270 -11.81 0.58 -36.70
N ARG A 271 -12.74 -0.22 -36.20
CA ARG A 271 -14.14 -0.25 -36.63
C ARG A 271 -15.03 -0.20 -35.40
N CYS A 272 -15.97 0.74 -35.36
CA CYS A 272 -16.95 0.81 -34.29
C CYS A 272 -18.29 0.22 -34.72
N ALA A 273 -18.84 -0.66 -33.89
CA ALA A 273 -20.17 -1.23 -34.08
C ALA A 273 -21.22 -0.38 -33.38
N PRO A 274 -22.22 0.20 -34.10
CA PRO A 274 -23.32 0.97 -33.50
C PRO A 274 -24.40 0.04 -32.89
N GLU A 275 -23.98 -1.07 -32.30
CA GLU A 275 -24.80 -2.03 -31.58
C GLU A 275 -24.65 -1.80 -30.08
N LEU A 276 -25.77 -1.78 -29.34
CA LEU A 276 -25.77 -1.54 -27.90
C LEU A 276 -25.56 -2.84 -27.12
N LEU A 277 -24.36 -2.99 -26.57
CA LEU A 277 -23.99 -4.04 -25.64
C LEU A 277 -24.34 -3.63 -24.20
N ALA A 278 -24.55 -4.62 -23.32
CA ALA A 278 -24.92 -4.43 -21.91
C ALA A 278 -26.17 -3.54 -21.66
N ALA A 279 -26.96 -3.24 -22.70
CA ALA A 279 -28.18 -2.45 -22.54
C ALA A 279 -29.24 -3.22 -21.73
N PRO A 280 -30.07 -2.53 -20.93
CA PRO A 280 -31.21 -3.15 -20.26
C PRO A 280 -32.23 -3.61 -21.31
N GLU A 281 -32.80 -4.81 -21.17
CA GLU A 281 -33.71 -5.44 -22.14
C GLU A 281 -34.92 -4.57 -22.56
N ALA A 282 -35.27 -3.57 -21.74
CA ALA A 282 -36.43 -2.69 -21.93
C ALA A 282 -36.10 -1.27 -22.42
N ASP A 283 -34.83 -0.83 -22.46
CA ASP A 283 -34.50 0.57 -22.79
C ASP A 283 -33.22 0.71 -23.65
N PRO A 284 -33.34 0.79 -24.98
CA PRO A 284 -32.22 0.93 -25.92
C PRO A 284 -31.70 2.37 -26.05
N SER A 285 -31.90 3.22 -25.04
CA SER A 285 -31.44 4.62 -25.04
C SER A 285 -30.13 4.83 -24.26
N TRP A 286 -29.46 3.73 -23.90
CA TRP A 286 -28.14 3.68 -23.24
C TRP A 286 -27.57 2.26 -23.26
N GLY A 287 -26.25 2.14 -23.11
CA GLY A 287 -25.51 0.89 -23.12
C GLY A 287 -24.02 1.14 -23.36
N LEU A 288 -23.33 0.16 -23.93
CA LEU A 288 -21.97 0.27 -24.44
C LEU A 288 -21.98 0.14 -25.96
N ILE A 289 -21.13 0.89 -26.67
CA ILE A 289 -20.70 0.56 -28.04
C ILE A 289 -19.27 0.04 -28.00
N ARG A 290 -18.88 -0.73 -29.02
CA ARG A 290 -17.55 -1.36 -29.11
C ARG A 290 -16.77 -0.83 -30.31
N LEU A 291 -15.51 -0.49 -30.07
CA LEU A 291 -14.45 -0.36 -31.08
C LEU A 291 -13.68 -1.67 -31.16
N GLU A 292 -13.39 -2.17 -32.35
CA GLU A 292 -12.57 -3.37 -32.60
C GLU A 292 -11.50 -3.07 -33.68
N THR A 293 -10.30 -3.63 -33.58
CA THR A 293 -9.32 -3.59 -34.69
C THR A 293 -9.57 -4.70 -35.72
N GLU A 294 -9.30 -4.43 -37.00
CA GLU A 294 -9.43 -5.45 -38.04
C GLU A 294 -8.21 -6.38 -38.13
N GLY A 295 -8.15 -7.40 -37.27
CA GLY A 295 -7.24 -8.53 -37.46
C GLY A 295 -6.60 -9.06 -36.18
N VAL A 296 -5.27 -9.11 -36.19
CA VAL A 296 -4.42 -9.63 -35.10
C VAL A 296 -3.21 -8.68 -34.96
N PRO A 297 -2.97 -8.07 -33.79
CA PRO A 297 -3.67 -8.26 -32.51
C PRO A 297 -5.12 -7.75 -32.55
N LEU A 298 -6.07 -8.55 -32.07
CA LEU A 298 -7.43 -8.10 -31.85
C LEU A 298 -7.42 -7.21 -30.60
N GLN A 299 -7.68 -5.92 -30.79
CA GLN A 299 -8.02 -5.02 -29.69
C GLN A 299 -9.52 -4.75 -29.70
N GLU A 300 -10.12 -4.71 -28.51
CA GLU A 300 -11.49 -4.27 -28.32
C GLU A 300 -11.54 -3.20 -27.23
N ALA A 301 -12.35 -2.16 -27.40
CA ALA A 301 -12.59 -1.16 -26.37
C ALA A 301 -14.08 -0.81 -26.27
N TYR A 302 -14.56 -0.61 -25.05
CA TYR A 302 -15.98 -0.50 -24.72
C TYR A 302 -16.31 0.89 -24.17
N PHE A 303 -17.24 1.59 -24.81
CA PHE A 303 -17.52 3.01 -24.57
C PHE A 303 -18.98 3.19 -24.13
N PRO A 304 -19.26 3.78 -22.96
CA PRO A 304 -20.62 4.06 -22.54
C PRO A 304 -21.27 5.10 -23.45
N VAL A 305 -22.52 4.84 -23.82
CA VAL A 305 -23.37 5.78 -24.56
C VAL A 305 -24.68 6.00 -23.82
N VAL A 306 -25.13 7.25 -23.78
CA VAL A 306 -26.39 7.64 -23.15
C VAL A 306 -27.09 8.66 -24.02
N HIS A 307 -28.29 8.31 -24.50
CA HIS A 307 -29.20 9.22 -25.18
C HIS A 307 -29.94 10.10 -24.16
N THR A 308 -30.19 11.34 -24.57
CA THR A 308 -30.94 12.37 -23.85
C THR A 308 -31.80 13.15 -24.85
N ASP A 309 -32.65 14.07 -24.38
CA ASP A 309 -33.46 14.91 -25.28
C ASP A 309 -32.62 15.80 -26.23
N ALA A 310 -31.33 16.03 -25.90
CA ALA A 310 -30.38 16.75 -26.74
C ALA A 310 -29.63 15.85 -27.75
N GLY A 311 -29.77 14.51 -27.63
CA GLY A 311 -29.04 13.51 -28.42
C GLY A 311 -28.16 12.59 -27.58
N TRP A 312 -27.30 11.84 -28.26
CA TRP A 312 -26.35 10.88 -27.68
C TRP A 312 -25.11 11.58 -27.10
N THR A 313 -24.75 11.20 -25.87
CA THR A 313 -23.43 11.43 -25.28
C THR A 313 -22.63 10.13 -25.37
N VAL A 314 -21.36 10.22 -25.78
CA VAL A 314 -20.42 9.10 -25.78
C VAL A 314 -19.25 9.40 -24.84
N PHE A 315 -18.96 8.45 -23.96
CA PHE A 315 -17.94 8.56 -22.93
C PHE A 315 -16.63 7.89 -23.36
N THR A 316 -15.55 8.21 -22.65
CA THR A 316 -14.26 7.48 -22.75
C THR A 316 -14.44 6.00 -22.38
N SER A 317 -13.48 5.16 -22.79
CA SER A 317 -13.54 3.71 -22.55
C SER A 317 -13.65 3.37 -21.07
N VAL A 318 -14.35 2.26 -20.78
CA VAL A 318 -14.53 1.71 -19.43
C VAL A 318 -13.93 0.32 -19.26
N LEU A 319 -13.62 -0.34 -20.38
CA LEU A 319 -12.97 -1.64 -20.46
C LEU A 319 -12.33 -1.77 -21.84
N ASP A 320 -11.17 -2.41 -21.88
CA ASP A 320 -10.42 -2.73 -23.10
C ASP A 320 -9.87 -4.16 -23.00
N LEU A 321 -9.59 -4.77 -24.17
CA LEU A 321 -9.03 -6.10 -24.34
C LEU A 321 -7.90 -6.06 -25.38
N TYR A 322 -6.83 -6.82 -25.15
CA TYR A 322 -5.72 -7.03 -26.06
C TYR A 322 -5.47 -8.54 -26.27
N ASN A 323 -5.70 -9.02 -27.49
CA ASN A 323 -5.58 -10.42 -27.87
C ASN A 323 -4.61 -10.60 -29.07
N PRO A 324 -3.33 -10.91 -28.84
CA PRO A 324 -2.30 -11.06 -29.89
C PRO A 324 -2.45 -12.31 -30.79
N GLY A 325 -3.49 -13.13 -30.62
CA GLY A 325 -3.85 -14.21 -31.54
C GLY A 325 -2.89 -15.41 -31.62
N ALA A 326 -1.86 -15.44 -30.77
CA ALA A 326 -0.89 -16.52 -30.62
C ALA A 326 -0.71 -16.87 -29.13
N PHE A 327 0.15 -17.85 -28.81
CA PHE A 327 0.50 -18.16 -27.41
C PHE A 327 1.02 -16.91 -26.67
N GLY A 328 0.58 -16.73 -25.42
CA GLY A 328 0.87 -15.55 -24.59
C GLY A 328 -0.40 -15.05 -23.91
N ILE A 329 -0.70 -13.76 -24.09
CA ILE A 329 -1.87 -13.07 -23.53
C ILE A 329 -3.17 -13.55 -24.19
N TYR A 330 -4.19 -13.81 -23.37
CA TYR A 330 -5.59 -13.96 -23.74
C TYR A 330 -6.44 -13.14 -22.78
N GLU A 331 -7.32 -12.28 -23.32
CA GLU A 331 -8.20 -11.44 -22.52
C GLU A 331 -9.67 -11.59 -22.94
N GLU A 332 -10.56 -11.75 -21.96
CA GLU A 332 -12.01 -11.84 -22.17
C GLU A 332 -12.76 -10.80 -21.34
N ALA A 333 -13.84 -10.25 -21.91
CA ALA A 333 -14.81 -9.41 -21.22
C ALA A 333 -16.12 -10.16 -20.98
N GLU A 334 -16.61 -10.14 -19.75
CA GLU A 334 -17.96 -10.56 -19.41
C GLU A 334 -18.80 -9.31 -19.09
N LEU A 335 -19.75 -9.01 -19.97
CA LEU A 335 -20.65 -7.86 -19.87
C LEU A 335 -22.03 -8.33 -19.42
N GLN A 336 -22.43 -8.03 -18.19
CA GLN A 336 -23.76 -8.37 -17.71
C GLN A 336 -24.80 -7.37 -18.27
N PRO A 337 -26.04 -7.80 -18.58
CA PRO A 337 -27.13 -6.89 -18.92
C PRO A 337 -27.34 -5.84 -17.83
N GLY A 338 -27.43 -4.57 -18.21
CA GLY A 338 -27.58 -3.47 -17.28
C GLY A 338 -28.90 -3.48 -16.51
N THR A 339 -28.86 -3.02 -15.26
CA THR A 339 -30.06 -2.79 -14.45
C THR A 339 -30.42 -1.30 -14.40
N LEU A 340 -31.71 -1.01 -14.27
CA LEU A 340 -32.22 0.35 -14.06
C LEU A 340 -32.62 0.54 -12.60
N GLU A 341 -31.91 1.41 -11.91
CA GLU A 341 -32.06 1.61 -10.46
C GLU A 341 -32.29 3.10 -10.14
N ALA A 342 -33.34 3.42 -9.38
CA ALA A 342 -33.66 4.79 -8.96
C ALA A 342 -32.74 5.28 -7.82
N LEU A 343 -31.42 5.21 -8.04
CA LEU A 343 -30.40 5.52 -7.03
C LEU A 343 -30.51 6.96 -6.54
N LEU A 344 -30.76 7.93 -7.42
CA LEU A 344 -30.91 9.35 -7.09
C LEU A 344 -32.35 9.74 -6.74
N GLY A 345 -33.26 8.76 -6.66
CA GLY A 345 -34.69 8.94 -6.42
C GLY A 345 -35.48 9.29 -7.69
N GLU A 346 -36.78 9.01 -7.67
CA GLU A 346 -37.69 9.10 -8.83
C GLU A 346 -37.59 10.40 -9.64
N ALA A 347 -37.37 11.55 -8.98
CA ALA A 347 -37.30 12.86 -9.62
C ALA A 347 -36.05 13.05 -10.51
N ALA A 348 -34.99 12.25 -10.31
CA ALA A 348 -33.79 12.21 -11.13
C ALA A 348 -33.83 11.09 -12.19
N GLY A 349 -34.96 10.37 -12.29
CA GLY A 349 -35.10 9.17 -13.12
C GLY A 349 -34.29 7.99 -12.58
N ALA A 350 -34.34 6.87 -13.32
CA ALA A 350 -33.45 5.74 -13.08
C ALA A 350 -32.01 6.07 -13.53
N GLN A 351 -31.05 5.37 -12.95
CA GLN A 351 -29.66 5.31 -13.40
C GLN A 351 -29.39 3.90 -13.93
N LEU A 352 -28.62 3.81 -15.01
CA LEU A 352 -28.12 2.55 -15.53
C LEU A 352 -26.95 2.09 -14.67
N VAL A 353 -26.99 0.84 -14.22
CA VAL A 353 -25.92 0.19 -13.48
C VAL A 353 -25.40 -0.97 -14.33
N LEU A 354 -24.14 -0.92 -14.74
CA LEU A 354 -23.46 -1.99 -15.47
C LEU A 354 -22.44 -2.68 -14.57
N ARG A 355 -22.31 -4.00 -14.75
CA ARG A 355 -21.28 -4.83 -14.12
C ARG A 355 -20.38 -5.37 -15.22
N LEU A 356 -19.11 -5.04 -15.12
CA LEU A 356 -18.08 -5.35 -16.12
C LEU A 356 -17.04 -6.23 -15.45
N SER A 357 -16.74 -7.38 -16.05
CA SER A 357 -15.64 -8.24 -15.63
C SER A 357 -14.64 -8.40 -16.76
N LYS A 358 -13.35 -8.24 -16.47
CA LYS A 358 -12.24 -8.59 -17.36
C LYS A 358 -11.49 -9.77 -16.74
N ALA A 359 -11.18 -10.78 -17.53
CA ALA A 359 -10.16 -11.77 -17.18
C ALA A 359 -9.01 -11.69 -18.20
N ARG A 360 -7.79 -11.87 -17.72
CA ARG A 360 -6.55 -11.90 -18.49
C ARG A 360 -5.74 -13.10 -18.03
N THR A 361 -5.41 -13.99 -18.95
CA THR A 361 -4.42 -15.05 -18.74
C THR A 361 -3.21 -14.74 -19.60
N ASP A 362 -2.01 -14.77 -19.05
CA ASP A 362 -0.75 -14.57 -19.78
C ASP A 362 0.15 -15.80 -19.60
N SER A 363 0.34 -16.56 -20.67
CA SER A 363 1.14 -17.79 -20.67
C SER A 363 2.53 -17.54 -21.27
N ASP A 364 3.48 -17.06 -20.46
CA ASP A 364 4.86 -16.90 -20.89
C ASP A 364 5.66 -18.20 -20.70
N MET A 365 5.62 -19.04 -21.74
CA MET A 365 6.44 -20.25 -21.84
C MET A 365 7.95 -19.95 -21.95
N GLY A 366 8.34 -18.71 -22.29
CA GLY A 366 9.72 -18.22 -22.26
C GLY A 366 10.19 -17.81 -20.87
N LEU A 367 9.26 -17.72 -19.90
CA LEU A 367 9.53 -17.57 -18.48
C LEU A 367 9.08 -18.76 -17.62
N ASN A 368 8.48 -19.82 -18.18
CA ASN A 368 7.95 -20.99 -17.45
C ASN A 368 6.79 -20.63 -16.47
N GLU A 369 5.89 -19.74 -16.88
CA GLU A 369 4.80 -19.29 -16.02
C GLU A 369 3.48 -18.98 -16.73
N VAL A 370 2.41 -19.00 -15.93
CA VAL A 370 1.09 -18.48 -16.28
C VAL A 370 0.68 -17.48 -15.21
N GLU A 371 0.32 -16.27 -15.64
CA GLU A 371 -0.32 -15.25 -14.81
C GLU A 371 -1.82 -15.19 -15.12
N ASP A 372 -2.67 -15.17 -14.10
CA ASP A 372 -4.11 -15.02 -14.20
C ASP A 372 -4.57 -13.79 -13.42
N GLU A 373 -5.16 -12.81 -14.10
CA GLU A 373 -5.81 -11.63 -13.54
C GLU A 373 -7.33 -11.69 -13.76
N ARG A 374 -8.11 -11.32 -12.75
CA ARG A 374 -9.56 -11.03 -12.89
C ARG A 374 -9.96 -9.75 -12.17
N THR A 375 -10.58 -8.84 -12.89
CA THR A 375 -11.05 -7.54 -12.42
C THR A 375 -12.56 -7.42 -12.57
N GLU A 376 -13.28 -7.15 -11.48
CA GLU A 376 -14.71 -6.82 -11.48
C GLU A 376 -14.90 -5.34 -11.12
N SER A 377 -15.70 -4.64 -11.94
CA SER A 377 -15.97 -3.22 -11.78
C SER A 377 -17.45 -2.87 -11.97
N LEU A 378 -17.82 -1.75 -11.38
CA LEU A 378 -19.17 -1.19 -11.41
C LEU A 378 -19.15 0.16 -12.14
N LEU A 379 -20.03 0.32 -13.12
CA LEU A 379 -20.28 1.59 -13.81
C LEU A 379 -21.71 2.07 -13.51
N ILE A 380 -21.88 3.36 -13.20
CA ILE A 380 -23.20 3.98 -13.03
C ILE A 380 -23.32 5.16 -13.98
N CYS A 381 -24.39 5.21 -14.78
CA CYS A 381 -24.70 6.30 -15.70
C CYS A 381 -26.07 6.91 -15.40
N GLY A 382 -26.16 8.24 -15.46
CA GLY A 382 -27.39 9.00 -15.20
C GLY A 382 -27.68 10.06 -16.25
N ARG A 383 -28.97 10.37 -16.41
CA ARG A 383 -29.47 11.50 -17.22
C ARG A 383 -29.78 12.68 -16.32
N PHE A 384 -29.38 13.88 -16.73
CA PHE A 384 -29.59 15.12 -16.00
C PHE A 384 -30.09 16.21 -16.95
N PRO A 385 -30.68 17.31 -16.45
CA PRO A 385 -31.13 18.42 -17.29
C PRO A 385 -30.01 19.02 -18.17
N GLU A 386 -28.76 18.96 -17.69
CA GLU A 386 -27.57 19.42 -18.41
C GLU A 386 -26.85 18.28 -19.17
N GLY A 387 -27.57 17.22 -19.55
CA GLY A 387 -27.05 16.07 -20.31
C GLY A 387 -26.67 14.86 -19.45
N ALA A 388 -26.02 13.87 -20.07
CA ALA A 388 -25.62 12.64 -19.38
C ALA A 388 -24.32 12.78 -18.56
N ALA A 389 -24.15 11.93 -17.56
CA ALA A 389 -22.87 11.68 -16.88
C ALA A 389 -22.75 10.21 -16.45
N CYS A 390 -21.52 9.71 -16.34
CA CYS A 390 -21.20 8.38 -15.82
C CYS A 390 -20.09 8.49 -14.76
N THR A 391 -20.04 7.52 -13.85
CA THR A 391 -18.87 7.31 -12.97
C THR A 391 -17.71 6.76 -13.80
N ARG A 392 -16.47 6.87 -13.33
CA ARG A 392 -15.44 5.95 -13.81
C ARG A 392 -15.77 4.50 -13.34
N PRO A 393 -15.19 3.46 -13.94
CA PRO A 393 -15.34 2.10 -13.45
C PRO A 393 -14.81 1.99 -12.01
N VAL A 394 -15.68 1.65 -11.07
CA VAL A 394 -15.30 1.42 -9.68
C VAL A 394 -14.89 -0.04 -9.54
N ILE A 395 -13.59 -0.31 -9.66
CA ILE A 395 -13.02 -1.64 -9.43
C ILE A 395 -13.26 -2.02 -7.96
N HIS A 396 -13.98 -3.13 -7.76
CA HIS A 396 -14.39 -3.60 -6.44
C HIS A 396 -13.91 -5.00 -6.11
N ARG A 397 -13.46 -5.78 -7.10
CA ARG A 397 -12.70 -6.99 -6.89
C ARG A 397 -11.58 -7.06 -7.92
N PHE A 398 -10.40 -7.45 -7.47
CA PHE A 398 -9.23 -7.74 -8.28
C PHE A 398 -8.57 -8.99 -7.71
N ARG A 399 -8.23 -9.92 -8.59
CA ARG A 399 -7.47 -11.14 -8.26
C ARG A 399 -6.30 -11.23 -9.22
N TYR A 400 -5.13 -11.60 -8.69
CA TYR A 400 -3.95 -11.98 -9.45
C TYR A 400 -3.37 -13.24 -8.85
N ALA A 401 -3.03 -14.20 -9.71
CA ALA A 401 -2.29 -15.41 -9.37
C ALA A 401 -1.22 -15.67 -10.42
N ARG A 402 -0.10 -16.27 -10.01
CA ARG A 402 1.01 -16.67 -10.88
C ARG A 402 1.43 -18.08 -10.53
N THR A 403 1.44 -18.94 -11.54
CA THR A 403 1.79 -20.35 -11.43
C THR A 403 3.06 -20.62 -12.23
N ILE A 404 4.09 -21.16 -11.58
CA ILE A 404 5.26 -21.71 -12.27
C ILE A 404 4.88 -23.12 -12.73
N LEU A 405 5.06 -23.44 -14.02
CA LEU A 405 4.52 -24.68 -14.59
C LEU A 405 5.40 -25.91 -14.34
N PHE A 406 6.72 -25.73 -14.36
CA PHE A 406 7.69 -26.80 -14.14
C PHE A 406 8.64 -26.43 -12.99
N GLU A 407 8.53 -27.14 -11.85
CA GLU A 407 9.39 -26.90 -10.68
C GLU A 407 10.74 -27.65 -10.76
N ASP A 408 10.81 -28.77 -11.49
CA ASP A 408 11.93 -29.73 -11.48
C ASP A 408 12.65 -29.86 -12.85
N MET A 409 13.13 -28.76 -13.45
CA MET A 409 13.92 -28.80 -14.69
C MET A 409 15.42 -28.82 -14.39
N GLU A 410 16.19 -29.77 -14.95
CA GLU A 410 17.65 -29.88 -14.70
C GLU A 410 18.45 -28.62 -15.12
N ASP A 411 17.83 -27.73 -15.92
CA ASP A 411 18.34 -26.44 -16.39
C ASP A 411 17.75 -25.24 -15.61
N GLU A 412 17.48 -25.36 -14.30
CA GLU A 412 17.03 -24.30 -13.36
C GLU A 412 17.74 -22.92 -13.51
N ALA A 413 18.93 -22.87 -14.11
CA ALA A 413 19.72 -21.66 -14.28
C ALA A 413 19.19 -20.65 -15.31
N GLU A 414 18.19 -21.01 -16.14
CA GLU A 414 17.70 -20.15 -17.23
C GLU A 414 16.51 -19.23 -16.83
N PHE A 415 15.70 -19.62 -15.83
CA PHE A 415 14.51 -18.86 -15.41
C PHE A 415 14.67 -18.24 -14.01
N ASN A 416 14.65 -16.91 -13.91
CA ASN A 416 14.75 -16.21 -12.63
C ASN A 416 13.38 -15.69 -12.14
N HIS A 417 12.74 -16.46 -11.26
CA HIS A 417 11.53 -16.06 -10.55
C HIS A 417 11.82 -15.45 -9.14
N GLU A 418 13.05 -15.09 -8.80
CA GLU A 418 13.35 -14.56 -7.46
C GLU A 418 12.62 -13.22 -7.21
N GLY A 419 11.69 -13.25 -6.26
CA GLY A 419 10.86 -12.09 -5.91
C GLY A 419 9.60 -11.92 -6.75
N SER A 420 9.25 -12.89 -7.61
CA SER A 420 7.95 -12.94 -8.25
C SER A 420 6.81 -13.01 -7.23
N LEU A 421 5.70 -12.37 -7.55
CA LEU A 421 4.49 -12.41 -6.75
C LEU A 421 3.73 -13.69 -7.07
N GLY A 422 3.47 -14.55 -6.08
CA GLY A 422 2.66 -15.76 -6.29
C GLY A 422 1.16 -15.46 -6.38
N GLU A 423 0.62 -14.72 -5.41
CA GLU A 423 -0.82 -14.38 -5.34
C GLU A 423 -1.02 -13.00 -4.71
N ALA A 424 -2.01 -12.25 -5.23
CA ALA A 424 -2.56 -11.04 -4.61
C ALA A 424 -4.06 -10.88 -4.86
N HIS A 425 -4.78 -10.63 -3.78
CA HIS A 425 -6.20 -10.31 -3.72
C HIS A 425 -6.43 -8.86 -3.30
N TYR A 426 -7.42 -8.22 -3.92
CA TYR A 426 -8.02 -6.95 -3.48
C TYR A 426 -9.54 -7.04 -3.63
N GLU A 427 -10.29 -6.76 -2.56
CA GLU A 427 -11.75 -6.77 -2.58
C GLU A 427 -12.33 -5.64 -1.74
N ALA A 428 -12.93 -4.65 -2.41
CA ALA A 428 -13.75 -3.63 -1.78
C ALA A 428 -15.21 -4.09 -1.73
N THR A 429 -15.74 -4.36 -0.53
CA THR A 429 -17.16 -4.67 -0.37
C THR A 429 -17.99 -3.41 -0.57
N ILE A 430 -18.69 -3.32 -1.69
CA ILE A 430 -19.53 -2.18 -2.07
C ILE A 430 -21.02 -2.48 -1.93
N GLU A 431 -21.77 -1.53 -1.37
CA GLU A 431 -23.23 -1.50 -1.41
C GLU A 431 -23.74 -0.24 -2.13
N LEU A 432 -24.66 -0.44 -3.07
CA LEU A 432 -25.50 0.64 -3.59
C LEU A 432 -26.74 0.85 -2.73
N GLY A 433 -27.15 2.10 -2.59
CA GLY A 433 -28.42 2.46 -1.97
C GLY A 433 -28.77 3.91 -2.28
N ALA A 434 -29.92 4.37 -1.79
CA ALA A 434 -30.45 5.71 -2.07
C ALA A 434 -29.37 6.82 -1.90
N GLY A 435 -29.06 7.47 -3.02
CA GLY A 435 -28.12 8.57 -3.20
C GLY A 435 -26.64 8.21 -3.11
N ALA A 436 -26.25 6.94 -2.84
CA ALA A 436 -24.86 6.67 -2.47
C ALA A 436 -24.35 5.24 -2.72
N LEU A 437 -23.05 5.20 -3.03
CA LEU A 437 -22.18 4.03 -2.95
C LEU A 437 -21.53 4.01 -1.55
N LYS A 438 -21.59 2.87 -0.85
CA LYS A 438 -20.91 2.67 0.44
C LYS A 438 -19.82 1.62 0.27
N VAL A 439 -18.60 1.94 0.69
CA VAL A 439 -17.56 0.93 0.95
C VAL A 439 -17.73 0.45 2.38
N ARG A 440 -17.84 -0.86 2.60
CA ARG A 440 -17.94 -1.46 3.95
C ARG A 440 -16.60 -1.89 4.51
N ALA A 441 -15.78 -2.50 3.68
CA ALA A 441 -14.44 -2.98 3.98
C ALA A 441 -13.64 -3.03 2.68
N ILE A 442 -12.32 -2.91 2.78
CA ILE A 442 -11.41 -3.33 1.74
C ILE A 442 -10.52 -4.40 2.35
N ASP A 443 -10.55 -5.59 1.76
CA ASP A 443 -9.62 -6.66 2.05
C ASP A 443 -8.52 -6.63 1.00
N VAL A 444 -7.28 -6.77 1.46
CA VAL A 444 -6.08 -6.90 0.62
C VAL A 444 -5.27 -8.00 1.26
N ASP A 445 -4.84 -8.98 0.45
CA ASP A 445 -4.17 -10.19 0.95
C ASP A 445 -3.16 -9.89 2.05
N ALA A 446 -3.34 -10.57 3.18
CA ALA A 446 -2.72 -10.22 4.46
C ALA A 446 -1.22 -9.94 4.33
N VAL A 447 -0.89 -8.65 4.19
CA VAL A 447 0.46 -8.12 4.28
C VAL A 447 0.91 -8.39 5.71
N THR A 448 1.59 -9.52 5.91
CA THR A 448 2.05 -10.02 7.22
C THR A 448 3.29 -9.28 7.70
N VAL A 449 3.24 -7.95 7.56
CA VAL A 449 4.21 -6.99 8.10
C VAL A 449 3.68 -6.55 9.47
N PRO A 450 4.38 -6.82 10.58
CA PRO A 450 3.87 -6.47 11.90
C PRO A 450 3.77 -4.95 12.12
N MET A 451 2.52 -4.48 12.20
CA MET A 451 2.06 -3.28 12.91
C MET A 451 2.08 -1.89 12.22
N VAL A 452 0.82 -1.41 12.03
CA VAL A 452 0.30 -0.02 12.06
C VAL A 452 0.46 0.87 10.82
N ASP A 453 1.61 1.50 10.58
CA ASP A 453 1.61 2.74 9.77
C ASP A 453 1.33 2.54 8.27
N TRP A 454 1.85 1.47 7.64
CA TRP A 454 1.64 1.22 6.22
C TRP A 454 0.28 0.56 5.89
N MET A 455 -0.18 -0.38 6.72
CA MET A 455 -1.50 -1.00 6.53
C MET A 455 -2.63 0.03 6.69
N GLY A 456 -2.47 0.99 7.61
CA GLY A 456 -3.42 2.10 7.77
C GLY A 456 -3.55 3.01 6.54
N ALA A 457 -2.56 3.03 5.66
CA ALA A 457 -2.61 3.76 4.38
C ALA A 457 -3.23 2.94 3.23
N LEU A 458 -3.24 1.60 3.31
CA LEU A 458 -3.82 0.73 2.29
C LEU A 458 -5.31 0.42 2.55
N ILE A 459 -5.75 0.43 3.80
CA ILE A 459 -7.16 0.26 4.18
C ILE A 459 -7.91 1.58 3.95
N LEU A 460 -8.74 1.68 2.91
CA LEU A 460 -9.69 2.78 2.81
C LEU A 460 -10.78 2.63 3.90
N PRO A 461 -11.05 3.68 4.70
CA PRO A 461 -12.07 3.60 5.74
C PRO A 461 -13.46 3.45 5.12
N ALA A 462 -14.37 2.78 5.83
CA ALA A 462 -15.76 2.62 5.41
C ALA A 462 -16.41 4.00 5.18
N LYS A 463 -16.62 4.36 3.91
CA LYS A 463 -16.99 5.71 3.48
C LYS A 463 -18.19 5.66 2.54
N ARG A 464 -19.04 6.67 2.65
CA ARG A 464 -20.22 6.87 1.81
C ARG A 464 -19.93 7.96 0.78
N TYR A 465 -20.06 7.62 -0.49
CA TYR A 465 -19.83 8.50 -1.63
C TYR A 465 -21.18 8.80 -2.31
N GLY A 466 -21.49 10.07 -2.55
CA GLY A 466 -22.73 10.46 -3.23
C GLY A 466 -22.68 10.11 -4.72
N VAL A 467 -23.71 9.44 -5.24
CA VAL A 467 -23.71 8.92 -6.63
C VAL A 467 -23.60 10.04 -7.68
N GLU A 468 -24.15 11.24 -7.43
CA GLU A 468 -23.91 12.42 -8.27
C GLU A 468 -22.44 12.89 -8.24
N ALA A 469 -21.78 12.83 -7.08
CA ALA A 469 -20.39 13.25 -6.93
C ALA A 469 -19.44 12.28 -7.66
N LEU A 470 -19.72 10.97 -7.62
CA LEU A 470 -19.02 9.95 -8.42
C LEU A 470 -19.11 10.21 -9.93
N MET A 471 -20.21 10.80 -10.39
CA MET A 471 -20.39 11.23 -11.79
C MET A 471 -19.76 12.60 -12.10
N GLY A 472 -18.95 13.16 -11.19
CA GLY A 472 -18.36 14.49 -11.34
C GLY A 472 -19.35 15.65 -11.21
N ARG A 473 -20.58 15.39 -10.75
CA ARG A 473 -21.68 16.38 -10.65
C ARG A 473 -21.92 16.92 -9.25
N ALA A 474 -20.94 16.80 -8.35
CA ALA A 474 -21.04 17.43 -7.03
C ALA A 474 -21.28 18.94 -7.20
N LYS A 475 -22.45 19.43 -6.76
CA LYS A 475 -22.60 20.86 -6.49
C LYS A 475 -21.47 21.26 -5.56
N ALA A 476 -20.78 22.35 -5.87
CA ALA A 476 -19.75 22.90 -4.98
C ALA A 476 -20.40 23.25 -3.63
N SER A 477 -20.37 22.30 -2.69
CA SER A 477 -20.87 22.52 -1.34
C SER A 477 -19.90 23.49 -0.68
N ALA A 478 -20.38 24.70 -0.41
CA ALA A 478 -19.68 25.63 0.47
C ALA A 478 -19.27 24.87 1.74
N PRO A 479 -18.03 25.04 2.22
CA PRO A 479 -17.54 24.24 3.34
C PRO A 479 -18.48 24.39 4.53
N SER A 480 -19.07 23.27 4.96
CA SER A 480 -19.90 23.25 6.15
C SER A 480 -19.05 23.78 7.31
N PRO A 481 -19.49 24.81 8.06
CA PRO A 481 -18.76 25.24 9.23
C PRO A 481 -18.67 24.05 10.19
N ALA A 482 -17.47 23.76 10.66
CA ALA A 482 -17.26 22.76 11.69
C ALA A 482 -18.12 23.14 12.91
N GLN A 483 -19.02 22.25 13.31
CA GLN A 483 -19.69 22.36 14.61
C GLN A 483 -18.72 21.84 15.69
N PRO A 484 -18.75 22.46 16.89
CA PRO A 484 -17.64 22.44 17.85
C PRO A 484 -17.44 21.09 18.56
#